data_AF-A0A956ER39-F1
#
_entry.id   AF-A0A956ER39-F1
#
_cell.length_a   1.000
_cell.length_b   1.000
_cell.length_c   1.000
_cell.angle_alpha   90.00
_cell.angle_beta   90.00
_cell.angle_gamma   90.00
#
_symmetry.space_group_name_H-M   'P 1'
#
loop_
_entity.id
_entity.type
_entity.pdbx_description
1 polymer ?
#
loop_
_entity_poly.entity_id
_entity_poly.type
_entity_poly.pdbx_seq_one_letter_code
_entity_poly.pdbx_strand_id
1 'polypeptide(L)'
;LLGAVAVLPLAVACASGNPSPAHPGNSGPPNPPMEGKICTEIGCVDGFHLDLHKESWEAGSYSFHIEADGAVTDCTGNLPLKPCDGSPSLTCTGAKGFFIGESGCAMSPDQQGFAEIQFEGAPKQVTVTISRDGTELVNQSFEPTYRESQPNGPGCEPICHQATAEMSIGTAQPGVKL
;
A
#
# COMPACT_ATOMS: atom_id res chain seq x y z
N LEU A 1 34.88 42.76 4.90
CA LEU A 1 34.18 42.98 3.61
C LEU A 1 32.85 42.28 3.69
N LEU A 2 31.74 43.04 3.67
CA LEU A 2 30.38 42.50 3.55
C LEU A 2 30.20 41.98 2.12
N GLY A 3 29.79 40.72 1.96
CA GLY A 3 29.38 40.15 0.67
C GLY A 3 27.92 39.74 0.75
N ALA A 4 27.05 40.55 0.15
CA ALA A 4 25.63 40.24 -0.02
C ALA A 4 25.46 39.28 -1.21
N VAL A 5 24.74 38.18 -1.00
CA VAL A 5 24.30 37.28 -2.09
C VAL A 5 22.81 37.49 -2.30
N ALA A 6 22.47 37.92 -3.52
CA ALA A 6 21.11 38.24 -3.95
C ALA A 6 20.29 36.97 -4.18
N VAL A 7 19.05 36.96 -3.68
CA VAL A 7 18.04 35.92 -3.95
C VAL A 7 17.27 36.33 -5.21
N LEU A 8 17.34 35.51 -6.26
CA LEU A 8 16.49 35.66 -7.46
C LEU A 8 15.13 34.96 -7.23
N PRO A 9 13.99 35.62 -7.51
CA PRO A 9 12.69 34.94 -7.58
C PRO A 9 12.50 34.28 -8.96
N LEU A 10 12.25 32.98 -8.98
CA LEU A 10 11.71 32.27 -10.15
C LEU A 10 10.22 32.56 -10.25
N ALA A 11 9.83 33.27 -11.31
CA ALA A 11 8.44 33.47 -11.68
C ALA A 11 7.86 32.17 -12.28
N VAL A 12 6.78 31.66 -11.68
CA VAL A 12 5.98 30.57 -12.23
C VAL A 12 5.07 31.16 -13.31
N ALA A 13 5.35 30.86 -14.57
CA ALA A 13 4.48 31.19 -15.69
C ALA A 13 3.40 30.09 -15.84
N CYS A 14 2.13 30.45 -15.62
CA CYS A 14 1.00 29.60 -15.95
C CYS A 14 0.88 29.50 -17.48
N ALA A 15 1.12 28.32 -18.04
CA ALA A 15 0.90 28.04 -19.45
C ALA A 15 -0.61 28.05 -19.75
N SER A 16 -1.00 28.88 -20.73
CA SER A 16 -2.36 29.00 -21.26
C SER A 16 -2.78 27.72 -21.98
N GLY A 17 -4.04 27.30 -21.80
CA GLY A 17 -4.60 26.08 -22.37
C GLY A 17 -4.60 26.06 -23.90
N ASN A 18 -4.28 24.89 -24.46
CA ASN A 18 -4.45 24.62 -25.88
C ASN A 18 -5.94 24.46 -26.22
N PRO A 19 -6.44 25.07 -27.31
CA PRO A 19 -7.77 24.78 -27.83
C PRO A 19 -7.81 23.38 -28.45
N SER A 20 -8.80 22.57 -28.05
CA SER A 20 -9.07 21.26 -28.63
C SER A 20 -9.45 21.36 -30.12
N PRO A 21 -9.07 20.37 -30.96
CA PRO A 21 -9.49 20.33 -32.36
C PRO A 21 -11.01 20.13 -32.47
N ALA A 22 -11.66 20.92 -33.33
CA ALA A 22 -13.06 20.76 -33.66
C ALA A 22 -13.31 19.42 -34.37
N HIS A 23 -14.12 18.55 -33.76
CA HIS A 23 -14.64 17.35 -34.41
C HIS A 23 -15.72 17.74 -35.44
N PRO A 24 -15.74 17.14 -36.66
CA PRO A 24 -16.85 17.31 -37.60
C PRO A 24 -18.13 16.71 -37.00
N GLY A 25 -19.16 17.54 -36.91
CA GLY A 25 -20.45 17.22 -36.31
C GLY A 25 -21.21 16.16 -37.10
N ASN A 26 -21.47 15.04 -36.45
CA ASN A 26 -22.39 14.02 -36.93
C ASN A 26 -23.78 14.37 -36.38
N SER A 27 -24.63 14.97 -37.21
CA SER A 27 -26.01 15.35 -36.89
C SER A 27 -26.93 14.14 -36.92
N GLY A 28 -26.74 13.20 -35.99
CA GLY A 28 -27.75 12.22 -35.63
C GLY A 28 -28.79 12.84 -34.68
N PRO A 29 -30.01 12.28 -34.61
CA PRO A 29 -30.97 12.69 -33.58
C PRO A 29 -30.34 12.54 -32.19
N PRO A 30 -30.56 13.48 -31.26
CA PRO A 30 -30.04 13.38 -29.90
C PRO A 30 -30.57 12.08 -29.28
N ASN A 31 -29.66 11.20 -28.88
CA ASN A 31 -30.04 10.11 -27.98
C ASN A 31 -30.65 10.73 -26.72
N PRO A 32 -31.76 10.20 -26.17
CA PRO A 32 -32.27 10.66 -24.89
C PRO A 32 -31.15 10.58 -23.85
N PRO A 33 -31.05 11.55 -22.91
CA PRO A 33 -30.07 11.46 -21.84
C PRO A 33 -30.29 10.13 -21.12
N MET A 34 -29.27 9.27 -21.09
CA MET A 34 -29.28 8.12 -20.20
C MET A 34 -29.29 8.67 -18.77
N GLU A 35 -30.48 8.83 -18.21
CA GLU A 35 -30.70 9.04 -16.78
C GLU A 35 -30.36 7.74 -16.04
N GLY A 36 -29.06 7.43 -15.99
CA GLY A 36 -28.55 6.23 -15.34
C GLY A 36 -27.09 6.47 -14.98
N LYS A 37 -26.83 6.67 -13.69
CA LYS A 37 -25.46 6.74 -13.18
C LYS A 37 -24.80 5.38 -13.42
N ILE A 38 -23.69 5.35 -14.15
CA ILE A 38 -22.92 4.13 -14.36
C ILE A 38 -22.02 3.95 -13.14
N CYS A 39 -22.40 3.02 -12.27
CA CYS A 39 -21.57 2.56 -11.15
C CYS A 39 -20.76 1.35 -11.61
N THR A 40 -19.43 1.42 -11.51
CA THR A 40 -18.58 0.23 -11.59
C THR A 40 -18.32 -0.33 -10.19
N GLU A 41 -17.76 -1.53 -10.06
CA GLU A 41 -17.28 -2.07 -8.77
C GLU A 41 -15.75 -1.93 -8.62
N ILE A 42 -15.11 -1.27 -9.59
CA ILE A 42 -13.65 -1.17 -9.65
C ILE A 42 -13.14 -0.36 -8.44
N GLY A 43 -12.12 -0.89 -7.76
CA GLY A 43 -11.39 -0.20 -6.70
C GLY A 43 -12.06 -0.19 -5.32
N CYS A 44 -13.17 -0.91 -5.12
CA CYS A 44 -13.82 -1.00 -3.82
C CYS A 44 -13.53 -2.34 -3.14
N VAL A 45 -12.66 -2.31 -2.12
CA VAL A 45 -12.34 -3.47 -1.28
C VAL A 45 -12.30 -3.02 0.17
N ASP A 46 -13.09 -3.67 1.02
CA ASP A 46 -13.00 -3.51 2.47
C ASP A 46 -11.68 -4.10 2.96
N GLY A 47 -10.92 -3.33 3.72
CA GLY A 47 -9.58 -3.75 4.09
C GLY A 47 -8.88 -2.82 5.06
N PHE A 48 -7.91 -3.41 5.77
CA PHE A 48 -6.86 -2.64 6.43
C PHE A 48 -5.57 -2.75 5.62
N HIS A 49 -5.00 -1.61 5.24
CA HIS A 49 -3.76 -1.52 4.50
C HIS A 49 -2.66 -1.02 5.43
N LEU A 50 -1.54 -1.74 5.47
CA LEU A 50 -0.40 -1.40 6.31
C LEU A 50 0.84 -1.20 5.44
N ASP A 51 1.24 0.06 5.27
CA ASP A 51 2.43 0.44 4.51
C ASP A 51 3.69 0.17 5.35
N LEU A 52 4.64 -0.59 4.78
CA LEU A 52 5.89 -0.96 5.43
C LEU A 52 7.01 -0.01 4.99
N HIS A 53 7.42 0.89 5.87
CA HIS A 53 8.48 1.86 5.60
C HIS A 53 9.83 1.33 6.09
N LYS A 54 10.72 1.05 5.14
CA LYS A 54 12.13 0.71 5.39
C LYS A 54 13.01 1.35 4.33
N GLU A 55 14.12 1.98 4.73
CA GLU A 55 15.06 2.61 3.79
C GLU A 55 15.66 1.60 2.81
N SER A 56 16.07 0.44 3.32
CA SER A 56 16.53 -0.69 2.53
C SER A 56 16.28 -1.99 3.27
N TRP A 57 15.91 -3.04 2.53
CA TRP A 57 15.78 -4.37 3.09
C TRP A 57 17.09 -5.14 2.90
N GLU A 58 17.71 -5.52 4.01
CA GLU A 58 18.94 -6.32 3.95
C GLU A 58 18.61 -7.78 3.61
N ALA A 59 19.54 -8.48 2.96
CA ALA A 59 19.43 -9.91 2.75
C ALA A 59 19.34 -10.66 4.08
N GLY A 60 18.60 -11.77 4.10
CA GLY A 60 18.40 -12.57 5.31
C GLY A 60 17.13 -13.41 5.27
N SER A 61 16.92 -14.20 6.32
CA SER A 61 15.66 -14.91 6.54
C SER A 61 14.70 -14.03 7.30
N TYR A 62 13.50 -13.82 6.75
CA TYR A 62 12.47 -13.00 7.35
C TYR A 62 11.32 -13.87 7.87
N SER A 63 10.79 -13.48 9.03
CA SER A 63 9.55 -14.01 9.57
C SER A 63 8.58 -12.88 9.90
N PHE A 64 7.33 -13.08 9.52
CA PHE A 64 6.21 -12.21 9.85
C PHE A 64 5.26 -13.01 10.72
N HIS A 65 5.06 -12.54 11.95
CA HIS A 65 4.05 -13.07 12.85
C HIS A 65 2.93 -12.04 12.94
N ILE A 66 1.74 -12.43 12.52
CA ILE A 66 0.59 -11.55 12.36
C ILE A 66 -0.55 -12.12 13.19
N GLU A 67 -1.09 -11.29 14.08
CA GLU A 67 -2.30 -11.59 14.83
C GLU A 67 -3.39 -10.60 14.44
N ALA A 68 -4.53 -11.08 13.93
CA ALA A 68 -5.68 -10.24 13.58
C ALA A 68 -6.93 -10.78 14.30
N ASP A 69 -7.51 -9.98 15.20
CA ASP A 69 -8.65 -10.37 16.04
C ASP A 69 -8.47 -11.73 16.75
N GLY A 70 -7.22 -12.04 17.16
CA GLY A 70 -6.84 -13.28 17.82
C GLY A 70 -6.56 -14.46 16.87
N ALA A 71 -6.75 -14.31 15.56
CA ALA A 71 -6.32 -15.28 14.57
C ALA A 71 -4.84 -15.06 14.23
N VAL A 72 -4.05 -16.13 14.27
CA VAL A 72 -2.59 -16.06 14.10
C VAL A 72 -2.18 -16.61 12.74
N THR A 73 -1.23 -15.92 12.11
CA THR A 73 -0.53 -16.38 10.91
C THR A 73 0.95 -16.11 11.01
N ASP A 74 1.73 -17.14 10.67
CA ASP A 74 3.18 -17.07 10.55
C ASP A 74 3.57 -17.20 9.08
N CYS A 75 4.37 -16.26 8.59
CA CYS A 75 4.98 -16.32 7.26
C CYS A 75 6.49 -16.30 7.37
N THR A 76 7.17 -17.10 6.56
CA THR A 76 8.63 -17.13 6.48
C THR A 76 9.12 -17.11 5.05
N GLY A 77 10.23 -16.44 4.78
CA GLY A 77 10.94 -16.50 3.52
C GLY A 77 12.28 -15.79 3.58
N ASN A 78 12.83 -15.44 2.42
CA ASN A 78 14.18 -14.90 2.31
C ASN A 78 14.20 -13.69 1.39
N LEU A 79 15.11 -12.76 1.70
CA LEU A 79 15.66 -11.84 0.72
C LEU A 79 17.08 -12.29 0.34
N PRO A 80 17.44 -12.32 -0.94
CA PRO A 80 16.63 -11.94 -2.11
C PRO A 80 15.40 -12.84 -2.34
N LEU A 81 14.38 -12.24 -2.95
CA LEU A 81 13.13 -12.89 -3.36
C LEU A 81 13.39 -13.97 -4.41
N LYS A 82 12.40 -14.85 -4.58
CA LYS A 82 12.37 -15.77 -5.73
C LYS A 82 12.22 -14.99 -7.03
N PRO A 83 12.59 -15.57 -8.19
CA PRO A 83 12.28 -14.98 -9.49
C PRO A 83 10.78 -14.70 -9.66
N CYS A 84 10.43 -13.70 -10.48
CA CYS A 84 9.04 -13.34 -10.78
C CYS A 84 8.33 -14.39 -11.66
N ASP A 85 8.19 -15.63 -11.19
CA ASP A 85 7.52 -16.73 -11.91
C ASP A 85 6.05 -16.93 -11.51
N GLY A 86 5.53 -16.05 -10.65
CA GLY A 86 4.18 -16.11 -10.10
C GLY A 86 4.07 -16.88 -8.78
N SER A 87 5.15 -17.51 -8.32
CA SER A 87 5.19 -18.18 -7.02
C SER A 87 5.58 -17.19 -5.92
N PRO A 88 4.93 -17.23 -4.74
CA PRO A 88 5.32 -16.37 -3.62
C PRO A 88 6.70 -16.76 -3.07
N SER A 89 7.48 -15.78 -2.64
CA SER A 89 8.73 -15.99 -1.91
C SER A 89 8.48 -16.39 -0.46
N LEU A 90 7.41 -15.87 0.14
CA LEU A 90 6.95 -16.23 1.48
C LEU A 90 6.11 -17.50 1.51
N THR A 91 6.28 -18.30 2.56
CA THR A 91 5.42 -19.43 2.91
C THR A 91 4.69 -19.13 4.20
N CYS A 92 3.35 -19.20 4.18
CA CYS A 92 2.52 -18.85 5.33
C CYS A 92 1.69 -20.02 5.86
N THR A 93 1.61 -20.15 7.18
CA THR A 93 0.80 -21.14 7.92
C THR A 93 -0.12 -20.44 8.92
N GLY A 94 -1.36 -20.91 9.05
CA GLY A 94 -2.35 -20.32 9.96
C GLY A 94 -3.54 -19.71 9.22
N ALA A 95 -4.09 -18.63 9.79
CA ALA A 95 -5.25 -17.93 9.24
C ALA A 95 -4.96 -17.34 7.84
N LYS A 96 -6.05 -17.13 7.08
CA LYS A 96 -6.05 -16.53 5.74
C LYS A 96 -6.74 -15.15 5.80
N GLY A 97 -6.82 -14.45 4.68
CA GLY A 97 -7.44 -13.12 4.62
C GLY A 97 -6.44 -11.98 4.75
N PHE A 98 -5.20 -12.19 4.32
CA PHE A 98 -4.25 -11.11 4.11
C PHE A 98 -3.24 -11.49 3.02
N PHE A 99 -2.50 -10.50 2.55
CA PHE A 99 -1.43 -10.61 1.58
C PHE A 99 -0.26 -9.72 2.00
N ILE A 100 0.97 -10.20 1.82
CA ILE A 100 2.19 -9.41 2.02
C ILE A 100 2.75 -9.06 0.64
N GLY A 101 2.86 -7.77 0.35
CA GLY A 101 3.36 -7.28 -0.92
C GLY A 101 4.87 -7.46 -1.05
N GLU A 102 5.30 -8.44 -1.84
CA GLU A 102 6.69 -8.61 -2.27
C GLU A 102 7.03 -7.65 -3.42
N SER A 103 8.16 -6.95 -3.35
CA SER A 103 8.56 -5.96 -4.36
C SER A 103 9.96 -6.22 -4.90
N GLY A 104 10.12 -6.04 -6.21
CA GLY A 104 11.43 -6.00 -6.86
C GLY A 104 12.02 -7.34 -7.30
N CYS A 105 11.26 -8.45 -7.40
CA CYS A 105 11.81 -9.77 -7.79
C CYS A 105 12.60 -9.80 -9.12
N ALA A 106 12.40 -8.82 -10.01
CA ALA A 106 13.14 -8.66 -11.28
C ALA A 106 14.30 -7.64 -11.20
N MET A 107 14.51 -7.03 -10.03
CA MET A 107 15.53 -6.02 -9.73
C MET A 107 16.73 -6.65 -9.02
N SER A 108 17.79 -5.87 -8.80
CA SER A 108 18.94 -6.37 -8.04
C SER A 108 18.56 -6.66 -6.59
N PRO A 109 19.24 -7.61 -5.91
CA PRO A 109 18.90 -8.03 -4.54
C PRO A 109 18.74 -6.91 -3.50
N ASP A 110 19.50 -5.82 -3.63
CA ASP A 110 19.47 -4.64 -2.76
C ASP A 110 18.29 -3.70 -3.01
N GLN A 111 17.52 -3.95 -4.09
CA GLN A 111 16.29 -3.22 -4.43
C GLN A 111 15.02 -4.04 -4.16
N GLN A 112 15.17 -5.22 -3.57
CA GLN A 112 14.08 -6.13 -3.24
C GLN A 112 13.60 -5.90 -1.81
N GLY A 113 12.34 -6.22 -1.54
CA GLY A 113 11.80 -6.08 -0.19
C GLY A 113 10.32 -6.39 -0.08
N PHE A 114 9.75 -5.93 1.03
CA PHE A 114 8.32 -6.03 1.32
C PHE A 114 7.76 -4.61 1.45
N ALA A 115 6.65 -4.34 0.74
CA ALA A 115 6.10 -2.98 0.63
C ALA A 115 4.93 -2.74 1.58
N GLU A 116 4.10 -3.76 1.81
CA GLU A 116 2.80 -3.61 2.45
C GLU A 116 2.31 -4.94 3.03
N ILE A 117 1.34 -4.85 3.95
CA ILE A 117 0.47 -5.95 4.35
C ILE A 117 -0.97 -5.50 4.15
N GLN A 118 -1.72 -6.23 3.33
CA GLN A 118 -3.13 -5.98 3.07
C GLN A 118 -3.98 -7.03 3.78
N PHE A 119 -4.90 -6.60 4.62
CA PHE A 119 -5.87 -7.46 5.31
C PHE A 119 -7.21 -7.38 4.59
N GLU A 120 -7.82 -8.54 4.34
CA GLU A 120 -9.19 -8.63 3.84
C GLU A 120 -10.18 -8.35 4.98
N GLY A 121 -11.26 -7.62 4.68
CA GLY A 121 -12.29 -7.29 5.65
C GLY A 121 -11.88 -6.19 6.63
N ALA A 122 -12.48 -6.18 7.81
CA ALA A 122 -12.35 -5.08 8.77
C ALA A 122 -11.90 -5.56 10.17
N PRO A 123 -10.66 -6.06 10.33
CA PRO A 123 -10.14 -6.45 11.64
C PRO A 123 -10.17 -5.28 12.64
N LYS A 124 -10.54 -5.57 13.88
CA LYS A 124 -10.63 -4.55 14.95
C LYS A 124 -9.29 -4.29 15.61
N GLN A 125 -8.46 -5.32 15.69
CA GLN A 125 -7.12 -5.25 16.25
C GLN A 125 -6.16 -6.10 15.42
N VAL A 126 -4.99 -5.55 15.14
CA VAL A 126 -3.92 -6.21 14.40
C VAL A 126 -2.60 -6.01 15.13
N THR A 127 -1.86 -7.07 15.38
CA THR A 127 -0.46 -7.02 15.84
C THR A 127 0.42 -7.63 14.78
N VAL A 128 1.52 -6.95 14.44
CA VAL A 128 2.50 -7.43 13.47
C VAL A 128 3.88 -7.40 14.12
N THR A 129 4.54 -8.55 14.10
CA THR A 129 5.96 -8.68 14.44
C THR A 129 6.74 -9.11 13.20
N ILE A 130 7.79 -8.37 12.87
CA ILE A 130 8.70 -8.69 11.76
C ILE A 130 10.09 -8.94 12.33
N SER A 131 10.68 -10.08 11.99
CA SER A 131 12.04 -10.43 12.40
C SER A 131 12.91 -10.78 11.19
N ARG A 132 14.22 -10.57 11.33
CA ARG A 132 15.25 -11.01 10.40
C ARG A 132 16.30 -11.84 11.13
N ASP A 133 16.60 -13.02 10.61
CA ASP A 133 17.57 -13.97 11.17
C ASP A 133 17.35 -14.22 12.68
N GLY A 134 16.08 -14.35 13.06
CA GLY A 134 15.65 -14.55 14.46
C GLY A 134 15.72 -13.29 15.35
N THR A 135 16.08 -12.14 14.80
CA THR A 135 16.12 -10.87 15.53
C THR A 135 14.91 -10.01 15.17
N GLU A 136 14.13 -9.62 16.18
CA GLU A 136 12.98 -8.73 16.01
C GLU A 136 13.40 -7.36 15.50
N LEU A 137 12.81 -6.94 14.38
CA LEU A 137 13.00 -5.61 13.79
C LEU A 137 11.92 -4.63 14.28
N VAL A 138 10.69 -5.12 14.45
CA VAL A 138 9.53 -4.35 14.91
C VAL A 138 8.46 -5.29 15.46
N ASN A 139 7.75 -4.82 16.48
CA ASN A 139 6.52 -5.40 17.01
C ASN A 139 5.55 -4.26 17.31
N GLN A 140 4.44 -4.18 16.56
CA GLN A 140 3.50 -3.07 16.65
C GLN A 140 2.06 -3.55 16.54
N SER A 141 1.20 -2.99 17.40
CA SER A 141 -0.25 -3.20 17.37
C SER A 141 -0.99 -1.98 16.81
N PHE A 142 -2.10 -2.25 16.15
CA PHE A 142 -2.98 -1.29 15.49
C PHE A 142 -4.44 -1.58 15.87
N GLU A 143 -5.21 -0.52 16.05
CA GLU A 143 -6.67 -0.55 16.15
C GLU A 143 -7.23 0.27 14.98
N PRO A 144 -7.41 -0.34 13.80
CA PRO A 144 -7.71 0.41 12.58
C PRO A 144 -9.02 1.19 12.70
N THR A 145 -8.99 2.48 12.35
CA THR A 145 -10.20 3.30 12.30
C THR A 145 -10.66 3.45 10.86
N TYR A 146 -11.69 2.71 10.48
CA TYR A 146 -12.20 2.66 9.11
C TYR A 146 -12.91 3.95 8.68
N ARG A 147 -12.83 4.24 7.38
CA ARG A 147 -13.59 5.30 6.71
C ARG A 147 -14.34 4.72 5.53
N GLU A 148 -15.52 5.28 5.30
CA GLU A 148 -16.30 4.99 4.10
C GLU A 148 -15.62 5.61 2.87
N SER A 149 -15.61 4.86 1.79
CA SER A 149 -15.10 5.27 0.48
C SER A 149 -16.11 4.88 -0.59
N GLN A 150 -16.30 5.75 -1.57
CA GLN A 150 -17.11 5.47 -2.77
C GLN A 150 -16.26 5.74 -4.02
N PRO A 151 -15.31 4.84 -4.38
CA PRO A 151 -14.43 5.02 -5.53
C PRO A 151 -15.19 5.22 -6.84
N ASN A 152 -16.39 4.64 -6.93
CA ASN A 152 -17.29 4.72 -8.08
C ASN A 152 -18.21 5.95 -8.06
N GLY A 153 -17.97 6.88 -7.12
CA GLY A 153 -18.61 8.18 -7.01
C GLY A 153 -19.82 8.22 -6.07
N PRO A 154 -20.21 9.39 -5.55
CA PRO A 154 -21.20 9.54 -4.48
C PRO A 154 -22.57 8.89 -4.74
N GLY A 155 -22.98 7.92 -3.93
CA GLY A 155 -24.23 7.17 -4.12
C GLY A 155 -24.14 6.03 -5.14
N CYS A 156 -22.92 5.57 -5.46
CA CYS A 156 -22.70 4.25 -6.05
C CYS A 156 -22.35 3.27 -4.95
N GLU A 157 -22.99 2.11 -4.98
CA GLU A 157 -22.60 0.96 -4.18
C GLU A 157 -21.52 0.13 -4.89
N PRO A 158 -20.71 -0.65 -4.16
CA PRO A 158 -20.66 -0.70 -2.69
C PRO A 158 -19.96 0.51 -2.06
N ILE A 159 -20.39 0.90 -0.84
CA ILE A 159 -19.58 1.73 0.07
C ILE A 159 -18.52 0.85 0.72
N CYS A 160 -17.25 1.18 0.51
CA CYS A 160 -16.13 0.42 1.07
C CYS A 160 -15.72 1.00 2.43
N HIS A 161 -15.25 0.13 3.32
CA HIS A 161 -14.68 0.48 4.62
C HIS A 161 -13.19 0.20 4.59
N GLN A 162 -12.40 1.27 4.56
CA GLN A 162 -10.96 1.18 4.42
C GLN A 162 -10.26 1.87 5.58
N ALA A 163 -9.17 1.27 6.04
CA ALA A 163 -8.26 1.86 6.99
C ALA A 163 -6.83 1.73 6.45
N THR A 164 -5.99 2.73 6.72
CA THR A 164 -4.57 2.71 6.37
C THR A 164 -3.74 3.06 7.60
N ALA A 165 -2.59 2.42 7.76
CA ALA A 165 -1.57 2.81 8.71
C ALA A 165 -0.18 2.60 8.11
N GLU A 166 0.81 3.22 8.73
CA GLU A 166 2.22 3.10 8.38
C GLU A 166 2.97 2.40 9.51
N MET A 167 3.96 1.58 9.16
CA MET A 167 4.88 0.96 10.10
C MET A 167 6.32 1.21 9.68
N SER A 168 7.08 1.87 10.54
CA SER A 168 8.53 2.05 10.33
C SER A 168 9.28 0.81 10.81
N ILE A 169 10.10 0.23 9.94
CA ILE A 169 10.89 -0.97 10.23
C ILE A 169 12.31 -0.57 10.56
N GLY A 170 12.58 -0.44 11.86
CA GLY A 170 13.88 -0.06 12.39
C GLY A 170 14.97 -1.11 12.20
N THR A 171 16.14 -0.78 12.73
CA THR A 171 17.15 -1.77 13.07
C THR A 171 16.71 -2.49 14.35
N ALA A 172 17.07 -3.76 14.47
CA ALA A 172 16.73 -4.61 15.60
C ALA A 172 16.82 -3.88 16.96
N GLN A 173 15.74 -3.87 17.73
CA GLN A 173 15.79 -3.38 19.11
C GLN A 173 16.50 -4.43 19.97
N PRO A 174 17.65 -4.11 20.61
CA PRO A 174 18.31 -5.05 21.51
C PRO A 174 17.44 -5.25 22.77
N GLY A 175 16.77 -6.40 22.83
CA GLY A 175 16.20 -7.05 24.03
C GLY A 175 15.81 -6.15 25.21
N VAL A 176 14.62 -5.56 25.16
CA VAL A 176 13.94 -5.13 26.37
C VAL A 176 13.37 -6.38 27.05
N LYS A 177 14.13 -6.96 27.98
CA LYS A 177 13.56 -7.88 28.98
C LYS A 177 12.72 -7.04 29.94
N LEU A 178 11.41 -7.31 29.99
CA LEU A 178 10.53 -6.91 31.09
C LEU A 178 10.91 -7.66 32.37
#